data_AF-A0A5S9Q2W5-F1
#
_entry.id   AF-A0A5S9Q2W5-F1
#
_cell.length_a   1.000
_cell.length_b   1.000
_cell.length_c   1.000
_cell.angle_alpha   90.00
_cell.angle_beta   90.00
_cell.angle_gamma   90.00
#
_symmetry.space_group_name_H-M   'P 1'
#
loop_
_entity.id
_entity.type
_entity.pdbx_description
1 polymer ?
#
loop_
_entity_poly.entity_id
_entity_poly.type
_entity_poly.pdbx_seq_one_letter_code
_entity_poly.pdbx_strand_id
1 'polypeptide(L)'
;MMINPKINQIGIAGLLVAAMLLMQIHSIEFWTTYAGATGILWSLLLEGAALWLWSARSIGKNGLALVASLLVLAGPLYQVSLPVIDSYRASESGVISNTQTANVLRDEITSLQAALATYNDNSKTRVGWAARIDETQARLTTVQTELKQLLIAQAAPPAMAWQHTAVISMQAIALVIFQLVIVLAIRSLSHNPEQPTLQSPRRKHKPKTTKQWAGLSLVR
;
A
#
# COMPACT_ATOMS: atom_id res chain seq x y z
N MET A 1 5.37 35.88 19.08
CA MET A 1 5.20 34.96 20.23
C MET A 1 6.30 33.91 20.14
N MET A 2 7.41 34.07 20.88
CA MET A 2 8.55 33.14 20.82
C MET A 2 8.19 31.87 21.58
N ILE A 3 7.83 30.81 20.84
CA ILE A 3 7.63 29.48 21.41
C ILE A 3 8.99 29.00 21.93
N ASN A 4 9.06 28.66 23.22
CA ASN A 4 10.28 28.19 23.87
C ASN A 4 10.81 26.96 23.12
N PRO A 5 12.07 26.97 22.62
CA PRO A 5 12.61 25.90 21.78
C PRO A 5 12.56 24.52 22.45
N LYS A 6 12.64 24.47 23.79
CA LYS A 6 12.53 23.22 24.56
C LYS A 6 11.12 22.61 24.53
N ILE A 7 10.08 23.45 24.55
CA ILE A 7 8.67 22.99 24.50
C ILE A 7 8.35 22.40 23.12
N ASN A 8 8.91 22.98 22.05
CA ASN A 8 8.76 22.46 20.70
C ASN A 8 9.42 21.08 20.53
N GLN A 9 10.62 20.89 21.12
CA GLN A 9 11.32 19.60 21.07
C GLN A 9 10.57 18.48 21.79
N ILE A 10 9.92 18.76 22.92
CA ILE A 10 9.09 17.78 23.64
C ILE A 10 7.89 17.36 22.78
N GLY A 11 7.22 18.32 22.13
CA GLY A 11 6.11 18.03 21.23
C GLY A 11 6.52 17.15 20.04
N ILE A 12 7.66 17.46 19.41
CA ILE A 12 8.21 16.68 18.28
C ILE A 12 8.60 15.26 18.73
N ALA A 13 9.21 15.11 19.90
CA ALA A 13 9.58 13.80 20.45
C ALA A 13 8.33 12.96 20.79
N GLY A 14 7.28 13.58 21.35
CA GLY A 14 6.01 12.89 21.60
C GLY A 14 5.34 12.42 20.30
N LEU A 15 5.31 13.28 19.28
CA LEU A 15 4.78 12.95 17.95
C LEU A 15 5.55 11.79 17.30
N LEU A 16 6.89 11.80 17.40
CA LEU A 16 7.77 10.74 16.91
C LEU A 16 7.41 9.40 17.55
N VAL A 17 7.39 9.34 18.89
CA VAL A 17 7.11 8.10 19.63
C VAL A 17 5.72 7.57 19.30
N ALA A 18 4.71 8.44 19.26
CA ALA A 18 3.34 8.03 18.93
C ALA A 18 3.24 7.42 17.52
N ALA A 19 3.84 8.08 16.51
CA ALA A 19 3.85 7.58 15.15
C ALA A 19 4.64 6.27 15.01
N MET A 20 5.77 6.15 15.69
CA MET A 20 6.59 4.93 15.73
C MET A 20 5.82 3.77 16.34
N LEU A 21 5.20 3.94 17.52
CA LEU A 21 4.43 2.89 18.16
C LEU A 21 3.30 2.37 17.28
N LEU A 22 2.57 3.29 16.63
CA LEU A 22 1.49 2.92 15.72
C LEU A 22 2.01 2.11 14.53
N MET A 23 3.11 2.54 13.90
CA MET A 23 3.77 1.80 12.82
C MET A 23 4.30 0.44 13.29
N GLN A 24 4.83 0.39 14.51
CA GLN A 24 5.53 -0.78 15.03
C GLN A 24 4.59 -1.91 15.40
N ILE A 25 3.36 -1.62 15.85
CA ILE A 25 2.33 -2.65 16.08
C ILE A 25 2.05 -3.41 14.78
N HIS A 26 1.78 -2.69 13.70
CA HIS A 26 1.47 -3.24 12.39
C HIS A 26 2.68 -3.94 11.73
N SER A 27 3.88 -3.37 11.92
CA SER A 27 5.12 -3.98 11.42
C SER A 27 5.44 -5.30 12.14
N ILE A 28 5.32 -5.35 13.47
CA ILE A 28 5.55 -6.58 14.25
C ILE A 28 4.60 -7.69 13.79
N GLU A 29 3.31 -7.39 13.71
CA GLU A 29 2.31 -8.38 13.28
C GLU A 29 2.67 -8.94 11.90
N PHE A 30 2.93 -8.07 10.91
CA PHE A 30 3.36 -8.48 9.57
C PHE A 30 4.59 -9.41 9.60
N TRP A 31 5.68 -8.97 10.23
CA TRP A 31 6.91 -9.76 10.23
C TRP A 31 6.77 -11.06 11.00
N THR A 32 5.93 -11.11 12.04
CA THR A 32 5.64 -12.37 12.74
C THR A 32 4.83 -13.35 11.90
N THR A 33 3.95 -12.86 11.03
CA THR A 33 3.22 -13.71 10.08
C THR A 33 4.17 -14.41 9.10
N TYR A 34 5.21 -13.74 8.61
CA TYR A 34 6.09 -14.28 7.56
C TYR A 34 7.41 -14.89 8.08
N ALA A 35 7.96 -14.40 9.19
CA ALA A 35 9.24 -14.83 9.77
C ALA A 35 9.08 -15.56 11.13
N GLY A 36 7.84 -15.85 11.53
CA GLY A 36 7.52 -16.54 12.78
C GLY A 36 7.98 -15.75 14.02
N ALA A 37 8.45 -16.46 15.05
CA ALA A 37 8.90 -15.84 16.31
C ALA A 37 10.02 -14.80 16.14
N THR A 38 10.84 -14.92 15.09
CA THR A 38 11.92 -13.95 14.80
C THR A 38 11.41 -12.64 14.18
N GLY A 39 10.14 -12.57 13.77
CA GLY A 39 9.55 -11.39 13.14
C GLY A 39 9.60 -10.12 14.01
N ILE A 40 9.50 -10.27 15.33
CA ILE A 40 9.66 -9.16 16.28
C ILE A 40 11.05 -8.52 16.12
N LEU A 41 12.09 -9.36 16.01
CA LEU A 41 13.46 -8.91 15.86
C LEU A 41 13.66 -8.19 14.51
N TRP A 42 13.09 -8.72 13.42
CA TRP A 42 13.11 -8.07 12.11
C TRP A 42 12.47 -6.68 12.14
N SER A 43 11.28 -6.56 12.74
CA SER A 43 10.58 -5.28 12.86
C SER A 43 11.41 -4.25 13.64
N LEU A 44 11.93 -4.63 14.80
CA LEU A 44 12.73 -3.73 15.66
C LEU A 44 14.05 -3.33 14.99
N LEU A 45 14.72 -4.27 14.32
CA LEU A 45 15.98 -4.00 13.64
C LEU A 45 15.80 -3.07 12.44
N LEU A 46 14.74 -3.26 11.64
CA LEU A 46 14.45 -2.39 10.50
C LEU A 46 14.10 -0.98 10.92
N GLU A 47 13.28 -0.82 11.96
CA GLU A 47 12.96 0.49 12.53
C GLU A 47 14.22 1.17 13.09
N GLY A 48 14.97 0.47 13.94
CA GLY A 48 16.22 0.99 14.51
C GLY A 48 17.26 1.37 13.44
N ALA A 49 17.39 0.56 12.39
CA ALA A 49 18.26 0.86 11.25
C ALA A 49 17.79 2.10 10.49
N ALA A 50 16.49 2.26 10.24
CA ALA A 50 15.94 3.45 9.60
C ALA A 50 16.22 4.71 10.43
N LEU A 51 15.99 4.68 11.75
CA LEU A 51 16.30 5.80 12.65
C LEU A 51 17.77 6.20 12.59
N TRP A 52 18.66 5.20 12.69
CA TRP A 52 20.09 5.44 12.68
C TRP A 52 20.55 6.02 11.35
N LEU A 53 20.10 5.47 10.22
CA LEU A 53 20.47 5.93 8.89
C LEU A 53 19.96 7.35 8.60
N TRP A 54 18.74 7.69 9.02
CA TRP A 54 18.21 9.05 8.89
C TRP A 54 18.94 10.05 9.78
N SER A 55 19.43 9.64 10.95
CA SER A 55 20.22 10.51 11.83
C SER A 55 21.64 10.78 11.29
N ALA A 56 22.22 9.86 10.52
CA ALA A 56 23.59 9.97 10.02
C ALA A 56 23.79 10.97 8.85
N ARG A 57 22.72 11.57 8.30
CA ARG A 57 22.70 12.70 7.34
C ARG A 57 23.65 12.60 6.11
N SER A 58 23.99 11.39 5.65
CA SER A 58 24.84 11.18 4.47
C SER A 58 24.00 10.79 3.25
N ILE A 59 24.33 11.30 2.05
CA ILE A 59 23.59 11.02 0.80
C ILE A 59 23.48 9.51 0.53
N GLY A 60 24.58 8.76 0.67
CA GLY A 60 24.55 7.30 0.51
C GLY A 60 23.70 6.60 1.57
N LYS A 61 23.78 7.07 2.82
CA LYS A 61 22.96 6.54 3.91
C LYS A 61 21.48 6.91 3.78
N ASN A 62 21.15 8.03 3.14
CA ASN A 62 19.77 8.46 2.87
C ASN A 62 19.08 7.49 1.89
N GLY A 63 19.80 6.99 0.88
CA GLY A 63 19.27 5.96 -0.01
C GLY A 63 18.92 4.68 0.75
N LEU A 64 19.83 4.22 1.62
CA LEU A 64 19.61 3.06 2.48
C LEU A 64 18.49 3.31 3.51
N ALA A 65 18.39 4.54 4.05
CA ALA A 65 17.33 4.95 4.97
C ALA A 65 15.95 4.91 4.31
N LEU A 66 15.88 5.28 3.02
CA LEU A 66 14.67 5.17 2.22
C LEU A 66 14.25 3.72 2.08
N VAL A 67 15.17 2.82 1.71
CA VAL A 67 14.88 1.39 1.61
C VAL A 67 14.42 0.82 2.96
N ALA A 68 15.10 1.14 4.05
CA ALA A 68 14.69 0.72 5.40
C ALA A 68 13.29 1.25 5.76
N SER A 69 13.00 2.50 5.44
CA SER A 69 11.68 3.11 5.68
C SER A 69 10.57 2.44 4.86
N LEU A 70 10.87 2.06 3.62
CA LEU A 70 9.93 1.30 2.78
C LEU A 70 9.66 -0.09 3.35
N LEU A 71 10.70 -0.76 3.88
CA LEU A 71 10.57 -2.07 4.54
C LEU A 71 9.75 -2.00 5.83
N VAL A 72 9.91 -0.94 6.62
CA VAL A 72 9.07 -0.68 7.81
C VAL A 72 7.62 -0.40 7.40
N LEU A 73 7.41 0.34 6.31
CA LEU A 73 6.09 0.70 5.81
C LEU A 73 5.36 -0.45 5.10
N ALA A 74 6.09 -1.45 4.60
CA ALA A 74 5.53 -2.57 3.85
C ALA A 74 4.47 -3.34 4.65
N GLY A 75 4.73 -3.61 5.93
CA GLY A 75 3.79 -4.33 6.79
C GLY A 75 2.47 -3.59 7.02
N PRO A 76 2.50 -2.35 7.54
CA PRO A 76 1.31 -1.53 7.71
C PRO A 76 0.51 -1.33 6.42
N LEU A 77 1.17 -1.07 5.29
CA LEU A 77 0.47 -0.93 4.00
C LEU A 77 -0.16 -2.23 3.54
N TYR A 78 0.52 -3.36 3.73
CA TYR A 78 -0.02 -4.67 3.39
C TYR A 78 -1.29 -4.95 4.19
N GLN A 79 -1.26 -4.77 5.51
CA GLN A 79 -2.41 -5.02 6.38
C GLN A 79 -3.62 -4.14 6.06
N VAL A 80 -3.40 -2.85 5.82
CA VAL A 80 -4.48 -1.92 5.45
C VAL A 80 -5.08 -2.28 4.08
N SER A 81 -4.27 -2.80 3.16
CA SER A 81 -4.74 -3.16 1.81
C SER A 81 -5.38 -4.56 1.71
N LEU A 82 -5.20 -5.44 2.69
CA LEU A 82 -5.77 -6.80 2.70
C LEU A 82 -7.28 -6.83 2.36
N PRO A 83 -8.15 -6.03 2.99
CA PRO A 83 -9.59 -6.12 2.72
C PRO A 83 -9.96 -5.76 1.28
N VAL A 84 -9.19 -4.88 0.63
CA VAL A 84 -9.36 -4.54 -0.80
C VAL A 84 -8.90 -5.69 -1.68
N ILE A 85 -7.81 -6.37 -1.31
CA ILE A 85 -7.32 -7.52 -2.08
C ILE A 85 -8.33 -8.69 -1.98
N ASP A 86 -8.86 -8.96 -0.79
CA ASP A 86 -9.84 -10.03 -0.56
C ASP A 86 -11.18 -9.72 -1.24
N SER A 87 -11.67 -8.49 -1.04
CA SER A 87 -12.26 -7.63 -2.06
C SER A 87 -12.37 -8.15 -3.50
N TYR A 88 -11.29 -7.85 -4.22
CA TYR A 88 -11.11 -8.18 -5.62
C TYR A 88 -11.13 -9.69 -5.87
N ARG A 89 -10.44 -10.49 -5.04
CA ARG A 89 -10.40 -11.96 -5.20
C ARG A 89 -11.75 -12.62 -5.07
N ALA A 90 -12.58 -12.16 -4.12
CA ALA A 90 -13.94 -12.64 -3.95
C ALA A 90 -14.82 -12.27 -5.14
N SER A 91 -14.66 -11.06 -5.68
CA SER A 91 -15.39 -10.64 -6.89
C SER A 91 -15.00 -11.47 -8.11
N GLU A 92 -13.71 -11.75 -8.31
CA GLU A 92 -13.20 -12.55 -9.42
C GLU A 92 -13.67 -14.00 -9.31
N SER A 93 -13.54 -14.61 -8.13
CA SER A 93 -14.03 -15.97 -7.86
C SER A 93 -15.55 -16.07 -8.05
N GLY A 94 -16.30 -15.05 -7.63
CA GLY A 94 -17.74 -14.96 -7.85
C GLY A 94 -18.11 -14.89 -9.33
N VAL A 95 -17.38 -14.11 -10.14
CA VAL A 95 -17.59 -14.04 -11.59
C VAL A 95 -17.31 -15.39 -12.25
N ILE A 96 -16.22 -16.06 -11.89
CA ILE A 96 -15.88 -17.39 -12.41
C ILE A 96 -16.98 -18.41 -12.06
N SER A 97 -17.42 -18.44 -10.80
CA SER A 97 -18.49 -19.35 -10.37
C SER A 97 -19.81 -19.06 -11.09
N ASN A 98 -20.20 -17.79 -11.20
CA ASN A 98 -21.46 -17.40 -11.84
C ASN A 98 -21.46 -17.70 -13.35
N THR A 99 -20.33 -17.50 -14.03
CA THR A 99 -20.19 -17.84 -15.46
C THR A 99 -20.24 -19.34 -15.68
N GLN A 100 -19.61 -20.14 -14.82
CA GLN A 100 -19.70 -21.60 -14.87
C GLN A 100 -21.15 -22.08 -14.68
N THR A 101 -21.86 -21.59 -13.66
CA THR A 101 -23.27 -21.92 -13.43
C THR A 101 -24.15 -21.51 -14.63
N ALA A 102 -23.92 -20.32 -15.20
CA ALA A 102 -24.65 -19.88 -16.38
C ALA A 102 -24.44 -20.81 -17.59
N ASN A 103 -23.24 -21.36 -17.76
CA ASN A 103 -22.94 -22.30 -18.84
C ASN A 103 -23.64 -23.64 -18.62
N VAL A 104 -23.61 -24.18 -17.40
CA VAL A 104 -24.34 -25.42 -17.05
C VAL A 104 -25.84 -25.28 -17.35
N LEU A 105 -26.46 -24.15 -16.97
CA LEU A 105 -27.88 -23.90 -17.24
C LEU A 105 -28.16 -23.78 -18.75
N ARG A 106 -27.25 -23.20 -19.54
CA ARG A 106 -27.39 -23.11 -21.01
C ARG A 106 -27.28 -24.48 -21.68
N ASP A 107 -26.36 -25.31 -21.21
CA ASP A 107 -26.20 -26.69 -21.70
C ASP A 107 -27.44 -27.52 -21.38
N GLU A 108 -28.00 -27.37 -20.17
CA GLU A 108 -29.25 -28.03 -19.77
C GLU A 108 -30.44 -27.57 -20.61
N ILE A 109 -30.59 -26.27 -20.89
CA ILE A 109 -31.62 -25.73 -21.80
C ILE A 109 -31.51 -26.38 -23.18
N THR A 110 -30.29 -26.46 -23.73
CA THR A 110 -30.04 -27.04 -25.06
C THR A 110 -30.42 -28.53 -25.10
N SER A 111 -30.04 -29.27 -24.06
CA SER A 111 -30.41 -30.68 -23.87
C SER A 111 -31.94 -30.87 -23.80
N LEU A 112 -32.62 -30.06 -22.98
CA LEU A 112 -34.08 -30.14 -22.82
C LEU A 112 -34.82 -29.79 -24.11
N GLN A 113 -34.33 -28.80 -24.88
CA GLN A 113 -34.89 -28.46 -26.19
C GLN A 113 -34.75 -29.62 -27.19
N ALA A 114 -33.59 -30.28 -27.23
CA ALA A 114 -33.37 -31.44 -28.09
C ALA A 114 -34.27 -32.64 -27.68
N ALA A 115 -34.43 -32.87 -26.36
CA ALA A 115 -35.33 -33.89 -25.84
C ALA A 115 -36.80 -33.62 -26.21
N LEU A 116 -37.26 -32.37 -26.05
CA LEU A 116 -38.59 -31.93 -26.46
C LEU A 116 -38.84 -32.15 -27.95
N ALA A 117 -37.88 -31.79 -28.82
CA ALA A 117 -37.99 -32.05 -30.25
C ALA A 117 -38.16 -33.55 -30.54
N THR A 118 -37.34 -34.39 -29.90
CA THR A 118 -37.41 -35.85 -30.04
C THR A 118 -38.74 -36.42 -29.55
N TYR A 119 -39.25 -35.97 -28.40
CA TYR A 119 -40.54 -36.41 -27.87
C TYR A 119 -41.71 -35.98 -28.74
N ASN A 120 -41.66 -34.75 -29.29
CA ASN A 120 -42.65 -34.24 -30.22
C ASN A 120 -42.66 -35.00 -31.56
N ASP A 121 -41.52 -35.47 -32.03
CA ASP A 121 -41.47 -36.30 -33.24
C ASP A 121 -41.99 -37.72 -32.96
N ASN A 122 -41.63 -38.31 -31.83
CA ASN A 122 -42.11 -39.64 -31.44
C ASN A 122 -43.62 -39.67 -31.14
N SER A 123 -44.19 -38.58 -30.62
CA SER A 123 -45.63 -38.49 -30.31
C SER A 123 -46.52 -38.53 -31.56
N LYS A 124 -45.99 -38.18 -32.74
CA LYS A 124 -46.70 -38.30 -34.03
C LYS A 124 -47.02 -39.75 -34.40
N THR A 125 -46.26 -40.71 -33.88
CA THR A 125 -46.37 -42.14 -34.26
C THR A 125 -46.72 -43.07 -33.08
N ARG A 126 -46.56 -42.62 -31.83
CA ARG A 126 -46.77 -43.43 -30.63
C ARG A 126 -47.55 -42.65 -29.56
N VAL A 127 -48.43 -43.35 -28.84
CA VAL A 127 -49.17 -42.81 -27.70
C VAL A 127 -48.36 -42.86 -26.41
N GLY A 128 -48.65 -41.96 -25.45
CA GLY A 128 -48.05 -41.95 -24.11
C GLY A 128 -46.92 -40.93 -23.86
N TRP A 129 -46.64 -40.03 -24.81
CA TRP A 129 -45.56 -39.03 -24.66
C TRP A 129 -45.98 -37.72 -23.96
N ALA A 130 -47.29 -37.44 -23.85
CA ALA A 130 -47.80 -36.18 -23.31
C ALA A 130 -47.20 -35.82 -21.95
N ALA A 131 -47.20 -36.76 -21.00
CA ALA A 131 -46.64 -36.54 -19.67
C ALA A 131 -45.14 -36.17 -19.68
N ARG A 132 -44.34 -36.79 -20.57
CA ARG A 132 -42.92 -36.47 -20.72
C ARG A 132 -42.68 -35.11 -21.36
N ILE A 133 -43.52 -34.73 -22.32
CA ILE A 133 -43.49 -33.41 -22.96
C ILE A 133 -43.78 -32.33 -21.92
N ASP A 134 -44.87 -32.50 -21.14
CA ASP A 134 -45.27 -31.56 -20.09
C ASP A 134 -44.18 -31.42 -19.01
N GLU A 135 -43.61 -32.53 -18.53
CA GLU A 135 -42.52 -32.53 -17.56
C GLU A 135 -41.26 -31.82 -18.09
N THR A 136 -40.87 -32.12 -19.33
CA THR A 136 -39.69 -31.51 -19.96
C THR A 136 -39.90 -30.01 -20.17
N GLN A 137 -41.11 -29.59 -20.54
CA GLN A 137 -41.45 -28.20 -20.75
C GLN A 137 -41.54 -27.40 -19.45
N ALA A 138 -42.04 -28.02 -18.37
CA ALA A 138 -41.98 -27.45 -17.03
C ALA A 138 -40.53 -27.26 -16.59
N ARG A 139 -39.68 -28.28 -16.74
CA ARG A 139 -38.25 -28.20 -16.41
C ARG A 139 -37.53 -27.13 -17.23
N LEU A 140 -37.79 -27.04 -18.54
CA LEU A 140 -37.23 -26.00 -19.41
C LEU A 140 -37.56 -24.60 -18.89
N THR A 141 -38.82 -24.37 -18.50
CA THR A 141 -39.27 -23.07 -17.97
C THR A 141 -38.57 -22.72 -16.66
N THR A 142 -38.39 -23.71 -15.77
CA THR A 142 -37.65 -23.54 -14.52
C THR A 142 -36.21 -23.13 -14.76
N VAL A 143 -35.47 -23.89 -15.58
CA VAL A 143 -34.05 -23.62 -15.87
C VAL A 143 -33.86 -22.26 -16.57
N GLN A 144 -34.78 -21.87 -17.46
CA GLN A 144 -34.77 -20.54 -18.07
C GLN A 144 -34.99 -19.42 -17.05
N THR A 145 -35.86 -19.64 -16.07
CA THR A 145 -36.13 -18.68 -15.00
C THR A 145 -34.91 -18.54 -14.09
N GLU A 146 -34.28 -19.66 -13.71
CA GLU A 146 -33.05 -19.67 -12.93
C GLU A 146 -31.91 -18.92 -13.64
N LEU A 147 -31.71 -19.18 -14.93
CA LEU A 147 -30.71 -18.46 -15.74
C LEU A 147 -31.00 -16.95 -15.76
N LYS A 148 -32.27 -16.57 -15.97
CA LYS A 148 -32.67 -15.16 -15.98
C LYS A 148 -32.44 -14.48 -14.64
N GLN A 149 -32.80 -15.15 -13.54
CA GLN A 149 -32.56 -14.63 -12.18
C GLN A 149 -31.07 -14.45 -11.90
N LEU A 150 -30.25 -15.42 -12.29
CA LEU A 150 -28.79 -15.37 -12.13
C LEU A 150 -28.16 -14.21 -12.93
N LEU A 151 -28.68 -13.90 -14.12
CA LEU A 151 -28.22 -12.75 -14.91
C LEU A 151 -28.67 -11.41 -14.33
N ILE A 152 -29.89 -11.32 -13.79
CA ILE A 152 -30.38 -10.11 -13.11
C ILE A 152 -29.56 -9.83 -11.85
N ALA A 153 -29.28 -10.87 -11.05
CA ALA A 153 -28.48 -10.74 -9.83
C ALA A 153 -27.05 -10.25 -10.13
N GLN A 154 -26.46 -10.66 -11.25
CA GLN A 154 -25.14 -10.19 -11.70
C GLN A 154 -25.14 -8.74 -12.19
N ALA A 155 -26.25 -8.27 -12.76
CA ALA A 155 -26.38 -6.90 -13.25
C ALA A 155 -26.62 -5.88 -12.13
N ALA A 156 -26.93 -6.33 -10.90
CA ALA A 156 -27.13 -5.45 -9.77
C ALA A 156 -25.81 -4.78 -9.36
N PRO A 157 -25.77 -3.45 -9.21
CA PRO A 157 -24.56 -2.76 -8.78
C PRO A 157 -24.19 -3.19 -7.35
N PRO A 158 -22.90 -3.41 -7.05
CA PRO A 158 -22.46 -3.79 -5.72
C PRO A 158 -22.80 -2.67 -4.72
N ALA A 159 -23.42 -3.02 -3.60
CA ALA A 159 -23.77 -2.07 -2.56
C ALA A 159 -22.50 -1.45 -1.94
N MET A 160 -22.33 -0.14 -2.11
CA MET A 160 -21.35 0.75 -1.43
C MET A 160 -19.89 0.25 -1.32
N ALA A 161 -19.38 -0.50 -2.32
CA ALA A 161 -17.97 -0.92 -2.37
C ALA A 161 -16.96 0.25 -2.42
N TRP A 162 -17.37 1.41 -2.95
CA TRP A 162 -16.49 2.57 -3.10
C TRP A 162 -16.16 3.26 -1.77
N GLN A 163 -17.11 3.30 -0.82
CA GLN A 163 -16.89 3.93 0.49
C GLN A 163 -15.83 3.18 1.30
N HIS A 164 -15.93 1.85 1.31
CA HIS A 164 -14.96 0.99 1.96
C HIS A 164 -13.55 1.15 1.37
N THR A 165 -13.47 1.20 0.04
CA THR A 165 -12.20 1.44 -0.68
C THR A 165 -11.61 2.82 -0.35
N ALA A 166 -12.45 3.86 -0.22
CA ALA A 166 -12.02 5.20 0.15
C ALA A 166 -11.42 5.26 1.56
N VAL A 167 -12.05 4.61 2.55
CA VAL A 167 -11.54 4.55 3.93
C VAL A 167 -10.17 3.88 3.99
N ILE A 168 -10.00 2.76 3.29
CA ILE A 168 -8.74 2.04 3.21
C ILE A 168 -7.65 2.89 2.54
N SER A 169 -8.01 3.60 1.47
CA SER A 169 -7.10 4.52 0.79
C SER A 169 -6.65 5.66 1.71
N MET A 170 -7.57 6.22 2.52
CA MET A 170 -7.24 7.26 3.50
C MET A 170 -6.27 6.74 4.58
N GLN A 171 -6.46 5.51 5.06
CA GLN A 171 -5.55 4.88 6.02
C GLN A 171 -4.15 4.68 5.42
N ALA A 172 -4.06 4.20 4.17
CA ALA A 172 -2.78 4.06 3.47
C ALA A 172 -2.05 5.40 3.31
N ILE A 173 -2.77 6.45 2.94
CA ILE A 173 -2.22 7.82 2.86
C ILE A 173 -1.75 8.30 4.23
N ALA A 174 -2.52 8.05 5.30
CA ALA A 174 -2.15 8.44 6.65
C ALA A 174 -0.84 7.76 7.10
N LEU A 175 -0.64 6.47 6.80
CA LEU A 175 0.60 5.76 7.11
C LEU A 175 1.81 6.36 6.39
N VAL A 176 1.66 6.75 5.11
CA VAL A 176 2.72 7.45 4.37
C VAL A 176 3.04 8.79 5.03
N ILE A 177 2.02 9.54 5.44
CA ILE A 177 2.21 10.82 6.15
C ILE A 177 2.94 10.59 7.48
N PHE A 178 2.57 9.56 8.25
CA PHE A 178 3.26 9.22 9.51
C PHE A 178 4.72 8.86 9.28
N GLN A 179 5.03 8.10 8.22
CA GLN A 179 6.41 7.81 7.86
C GLN A 179 7.20 9.09 7.53
N LEU A 180 6.60 10.03 6.78
CA LEU A 180 7.22 11.33 6.51
C LEU A 180 7.43 12.15 7.78
N VAL A 181 6.45 12.16 8.69
CA VAL A 181 6.54 12.81 10.00
C VAL A 181 7.68 12.23 10.83
N ILE A 182 7.84 10.91 10.88
CA ILE A 182 8.95 10.23 11.57
C ILE A 182 10.29 10.72 11.01
N VAL A 183 10.45 10.73 9.68
CA VAL A 183 11.69 11.19 9.02
C VAL A 183 11.98 12.66 9.35
N LEU A 184 10.99 13.54 9.27
CA LEU A 184 11.15 14.96 9.57
C LEU A 184 11.47 15.20 11.04
N ALA A 185 10.82 14.47 11.95
CA ALA A 185 11.06 14.54 13.39
C ALA A 185 12.50 14.09 13.74
N ILE A 186 12.98 12.99 13.17
CA ILE A 186 14.36 12.52 13.35
C ILE A 186 15.35 13.57 12.83
N ARG A 187 15.10 14.12 11.64
CA ARG A 187 15.96 15.16 11.06
C ARG A 187 15.98 16.44 11.89
N SER A 188 14.84 16.83 12.45
CA SER A 188 14.73 17.99 13.34
C SER A 188 15.46 17.78 14.66
N LEU A 189 15.29 16.62 15.29
CA LEU A 189 15.92 16.29 16.58
C LEU A 189 17.42 16.02 16.46
N SER A 190 17.90 15.52 15.32
CA SER A 190 19.32 15.29 15.04
C SER A 190 20.09 16.56 14.62
N HIS A 191 19.42 17.72 14.55
CA HIS A 191 20.11 18.98 14.27
C HIS A 191 20.90 19.42 15.51
N ASN A 192 22.23 19.25 15.48
CA ASN A 192 23.09 19.98 16.41
C ASN A 192 22.97 21.47 16.08
N PRO A 193 22.45 22.34 16.97
CA PRO A 193 22.69 23.77 16.81
C PRO A 193 24.21 23.95 16.84
N GLU A 194 24.79 24.53 15.79
CA GLU A 194 26.22 24.80 15.75
C GLU A 194 26.65 25.43 17.07
N GLN A 195 27.66 24.83 17.71
CA GLN A 195 28.46 25.53 18.69
C GLN A 195 28.90 26.85 18.04
N PRO A 196 28.78 28.00 18.73
CA PRO A 196 29.22 29.27 18.18
C PRO A 196 30.69 29.11 17.80
N THR A 197 30.95 29.19 16.49
CA THR A 197 32.30 29.16 15.94
C THR A 197 33.09 30.28 16.61
N LEU A 198 34.02 29.90 17.49
CA LEU A 198 35.04 30.82 18.00
C LEU A 198 35.70 31.44 16.77
N GLN A 199 35.44 32.73 16.56
CA GLN A 199 36.06 33.53 15.52
C GLN A 199 37.58 33.39 15.66
N SER A 200 38.20 32.62 14.78
CA SER A 200 39.64 32.58 14.67
C SER A 200 40.10 33.96 14.19
N PRO A 201 40.98 34.67 14.92
CA PRO A 201 41.35 36.03 14.55
C PRO A 201 42.14 36.00 13.24
N ARG A 202 41.54 36.64 12.25
CA ARG A 202 42.05 37.00 10.92
C ARG A 202 43.57 37.22 10.92
N ARG A 203 44.33 36.28 10.33
CA ARG A 203 45.78 36.42 10.06
C ARG A 203 46.01 37.71 9.25
N LYS A 204 46.67 38.71 9.84
CA LYS A 204 47.06 39.96 9.17
C LYS A 204 48.04 39.64 8.02
N HIS A 205 47.63 39.98 6.80
CA HIS A 205 48.48 39.95 5.62
C HIS A 205 49.56 41.04 5.75
N LYS A 206 50.84 40.67 5.82
CA LYS A 206 51.94 41.65 5.71
C LYS A 206 52.04 42.13 4.24
N PRO A 207 52.13 43.44 3.96
CA PRO A 207 52.40 43.91 2.61
C PRO A 207 53.87 43.65 2.24
N LYS A 208 54.09 43.20 1.00
CA LYS A 208 55.43 43.09 0.38
C LYS A 208 55.94 44.50 0.08
N THR A 209 57.05 44.89 0.68
CA THR A 209 57.76 46.13 0.36
C THR A 209 58.50 45.96 -0.98
N THR A 210 58.10 46.76 -1.96
CA THR A 210 58.74 46.91 -3.26
C THR A 210 59.98 47.81 -3.19
N LYS A 211 60.97 47.45 -3.99
CA LYS A 211 62.27 48.13 -4.22
C LYS A 211 62.13 49.64 -4.48
N GLN A 212 63.07 50.43 -3.95
CA GLN A 212 63.54 51.67 -4.60
C GLN A 212 65.06 51.79 -4.51
N TRP A 213 65.67 51.98 -5.67
CA TRP A 213 67.08 52.22 -5.93
C TRP A 213 67.42 53.71 -5.80
N ALA A 214 68.55 54.03 -5.19
CA ALA A 214 69.37 55.22 -5.44
C ALA A 214 70.70 54.96 -4.71
N GLY A 215 71.90 55.17 -5.24
CA GLY A 215 72.40 55.67 -6.50
C GLY A 215 73.91 55.72 -6.32
N LEU A 216 74.66 55.15 -7.28
CA LEU A 216 76.11 55.26 -7.34
C LEU A 216 76.51 56.74 -7.50
N SER A 217 77.44 57.24 -6.68
CA SER A 217 78.55 58.09 -7.15
C SER A 217 79.53 58.36 -6.01
N LEU A 218 80.77 57.89 -6.15
CA LEU A 218 81.98 58.50 -5.58
C LEU A 218 83.21 57.74 -6.07
N VAL A 219 83.83 58.25 -7.14
CA VAL A 219 85.27 58.03 -7.42
C VAL A 219 85.86 59.36 -7.92
N ARG A 220 86.82 59.84 -7.12
CA ARG A 220 87.83 60.90 -7.33
C ARG A 220 87.37 62.33 -7.56
#